data_AF-A0A378BQD7-F1
#
_entry.id   AF-A0A378BQD7-F1
#
_cell.length_a   1.000
_cell.length_b   1.000
_cell.length_c   1.000
_cell.angle_alpha   90.00
_cell.angle_beta   90.00
_cell.angle_gamma   90.00
#
_symmetry.space_group_name_H-M   'P 1'
#
loop_
_entity.id
_entity.type
_entity.pdbx_description
1 polymer ?
#
loop_
_entity_poly.entity_id
_entity_poly.type
_entity_poly.pdbx_seq_one_letter_code
_entity_poly.pdbx_strand_id
1 'polypeptide(L)'
;MSGLKEKAGDRFVALDSPFNHVEQGKIIIPQMRYEPLMDNEEQHIAEMAAYFRQQVESKKHLGMLVLFASGRAMNRFLEHVTDLRLMLLVQGDQPRYRLVELHRKRVESGERSVLVGLQSFARRSRFKRRSAKPGAYP
;
A
#
# COMPACT_ATOMS: atom_id res chain seq x y z
N MET A 1 25.81 -15.60 -3.89
CA MET A 1 26.27 -16.53 -2.84
C MET A 1 26.30 -15.79 -1.52
N SER A 2 25.33 -16.05 -0.63
CA SER A 2 25.37 -15.54 0.74
C SER A 2 26.56 -16.18 1.46
N GLY A 3 27.49 -15.38 1.97
CA GLY A 3 28.73 -15.83 2.62
C GLY A 3 28.55 -16.47 4.00
N LEU A 4 27.34 -16.96 4.32
CA LEU A 4 27.05 -17.68 5.55
C LEU A 4 27.10 -19.17 5.25
N LYS A 5 28.20 -19.82 5.61
CA LYS A 5 28.26 -21.28 5.72
C LYS A 5 27.45 -21.66 6.96
N GLU A 6 26.29 -22.29 6.76
CA GLU A 6 25.53 -22.92 7.84
C GLU A 6 26.47 -23.85 8.60
N LYS A 7 26.74 -23.56 9.88
CA LYS A 7 27.54 -24.44 10.72
C LYS A 7 26.58 -25.34 11.50
N ALA A 8 26.94 -26.61 11.66
CA ALA A 8 26.26 -27.52 12.55
C ALA A 8 26.27 -26.93 13.98
N GLY A 9 25.16 -26.33 14.40
CA GLY A 9 25.02 -25.57 15.65
C GLY A 9 24.10 -24.35 15.58
N ASP A 10 23.72 -23.90 14.37
CA ASP A 10 22.85 -22.74 14.21
C ASP A 10 21.40 -23.04 14.66
N ARG A 11 20.83 -22.15 15.48
CA ARG A 11 19.43 -22.23 15.95
C ARG A 11 18.60 -21.15 15.28
N PHE A 12 17.58 -21.57 14.53
CA PHE A 12 16.58 -20.68 13.95
C PHE A 12 15.38 -20.61 14.90
N VAL A 13 15.06 -19.42 15.39
CA VAL A 13 13.92 -19.18 16.29
C VAL A 13 13.00 -18.16 15.64
N ALA A 14 11.75 -18.55 15.41
CA ALA A 14 10.69 -17.63 15.01
C ALA A 14 9.92 -17.22 16.27
N LEU A 15 9.83 -15.91 16.51
CA LEU A 15 9.02 -15.36 17.60
C LEU A 15 7.65 -14.98 17.07
N ASP A 16 6.63 -15.21 17.89
CA ASP A 16 5.27 -14.81 17.57
C ASP A 16 5.12 -13.28 17.52
N SER A 17 4.21 -12.83 16.67
CA SER A 17 3.88 -11.41 16.56
C SER A 17 3.10 -10.96 17.80
N PRO A 18 3.44 -9.80 18.41
CA PRO A 18 2.68 -9.25 19.52
C PRO A 18 1.34 -8.60 19.10
N PHE A 19 1.00 -8.63 17.81
CA PHE A 19 -0.16 -7.96 17.23
C PHE A 19 -1.33 -8.95 17.02
N ASN A 20 -2.54 -8.53 17.40
CA ASN A 20 -3.76 -9.28 17.11
C ASN A 20 -4.25 -8.95 15.69
N HIS A 21 -3.67 -9.63 14.69
CA HIS A 21 -3.97 -9.38 13.27
C HIS A 21 -5.43 -9.63 12.88
N VAL A 22 -6.11 -10.57 13.55
CA VAL A 22 -7.50 -10.96 13.26
C VAL A 22 -8.46 -9.80 13.54
N GLU A 23 -8.23 -9.07 14.63
CA GLU A 23 -9.05 -7.90 15.00
C GLU A 23 -8.55 -6.60 14.36
N GLN A 24 -7.26 -6.51 14.00
CA GLN A 24 -6.64 -5.29 13.49
C GLN A 24 -6.76 -5.11 11.98
N GLY A 25 -7.04 -6.17 11.22
CA GLY A 25 -7.08 -6.11 9.77
C GLY A 25 -7.83 -7.27 9.14
N LYS A 26 -8.12 -7.12 7.84
CA LYS A 26 -8.75 -8.16 7.02
C LYS A 26 -8.02 -8.23 5.69
N ILE A 27 -7.89 -9.45 5.17
CA ILE A 27 -7.44 -9.68 3.80
C ILE A 27 -8.69 -9.76 2.93
N ILE A 28 -8.72 -8.96 1.88
CA ILE A 28 -9.80 -8.95 0.90
C ILE A 28 -9.16 -9.32 -0.44
N ILE A 29 -9.61 -10.43 -1.03
CA ILE A 29 -9.23 -10.86 -2.37
C ILE A 29 -10.45 -10.62 -3.26
N PRO A 30 -10.43 -9.57 -4.10
CA PRO A 30 -11.52 -9.31 -5.04
C PRO A 30 -11.67 -10.47 -6.02
N GLN A 31 -12.90 -10.78 -6.42
CA GLN A 31 -13.18 -11.74 -7.47
C GLN A 31 -12.94 -11.08 -8.83
N MET A 32 -11.67 -11.09 -9.26
CA MET A 32 -11.23 -10.52 -10.54
C MET A 32 -11.56 -11.49 -11.68
N ARG A 33 -11.90 -10.96 -12.85
CA ARG A 33 -12.16 -11.72 -14.07
C ARG A 33 -10.89 -12.19 -14.74
N TYR A 34 -9.83 -11.39 -14.65
CA TYR A 34 -8.56 -11.65 -15.31
C TYR A 34 -7.46 -11.96 -14.30
N GLU A 35 -6.71 -13.02 -14.56
CA GLU A 35 -5.46 -13.27 -13.84
C GLU A 35 -4.35 -12.30 -14.30
N PRO A 36 -3.40 -11.95 -13.42
CA PRO A 36 -2.26 -11.08 -13.74
C PRO A 36 -1.18 -11.76 -14.61
N LEU A 37 -1.60 -12.45 -15.67
CA LEU A 37 -0.73 -13.08 -16.66
C LEU A 37 -0.33 -12.07 -17.74
N MET A 38 0.77 -12.33 -18.44
CA MET A 38 1.30 -11.41 -19.46
C MET A 38 0.31 -11.11 -20.57
N ASP A 39 -0.47 -12.11 -20.99
CA ASP A 39 -1.48 -11.99 -22.05
C ASP A 39 -2.71 -11.15 -21.63
N ASN A 40 -2.97 -11.07 -20.32
CA ASN A 40 -4.12 -10.38 -19.75
C ASN A 40 -3.73 -9.15 -18.90
N GLU A 41 -2.47 -8.71 -18.97
CA GLU A 41 -1.93 -7.68 -18.08
C GLU A 41 -2.76 -6.39 -18.17
N GLU A 42 -3.10 -5.96 -19.38
CA GLU A 42 -3.86 -4.71 -19.59
C GLU A 42 -5.28 -4.81 -19.03
N GLN A 43 -5.99 -5.92 -19.28
CA GLN A 43 -7.34 -6.15 -18.78
C GLN A 43 -7.36 -6.25 -17.24
N HIS A 44 -6.39 -6.96 -16.67
CA HIS A 44 -6.26 -7.08 -15.22
C HIS A 44 -5.95 -5.73 -14.57
N ILE A 45 -5.06 -4.91 -15.16
CA ILE A 45 -4.76 -3.57 -14.65
C ILE A 45 -5.98 -2.65 -14.75
N ALA A 46 -6.73 -2.71 -15.85
CA ALA A 46 -7.95 -1.93 -16.02
C ALA A 46 -9.02 -2.32 -14.98
N GLU A 47 -9.21 -3.62 -14.73
CA GLU A 47 -10.12 -4.13 -13.69
C GLU A 47 -9.67 -3.69 -12.29
N MET A 48 -8.37 -3.77 -12.00
CA MET A 48 -7.80 -3.32 -10.73
C MET A 48 -7.98 -1.81 -10.53
N ALA A 49 -7.83 -1.02 -11.59
CA ALA A 49 -8.10 0.42 -11.56
C ALA A 49 -9.58 0.73 -11.28
N ALA A 50 -10.50 -0.02 -11.89
CA ALA A 50 -11.93 0.10 -11.62
C ALA A 50 -12.26 -0.25 -10.16
N TYR A 51 -11.70 -1.34 -9.64
CA TYR A 51 -11.86 -1.72 -8.23
C TYR A 51 -11.29 -0.65 -7.29
N PHE A 52 -10.09 -0.14 -7.57
CA PHE A 52 -9.46 0.92 -6.79
C PHE A 52 -10.33 2.18 -6.73
N ARG A 53 -10.91 2.61 -7.85
CA ARG A 53 -11.84 3.75 -7.90
C ARG A 53 -13.02 3.57 -6.96
N GLN A 54 -13.65 2.40 -6.97
CA GLN A 54 -14.75 2.09 -6.05
C GLN A 54 -14.30 2.19 -4.58
N GLN A 55 -13.08 1.75 -4.25
CA GLN A 55 -12.56 1.89 -2.89
C GLN A 55 -12.32 3.36 -2.50
N VAL A 56 -11.78 4.18 -3.41
CA VAL A 56 -11.58 5.62 -3.21
C VAL A 56 -12.93 6.35 -3.02
N GLU A 57 -13.93 5.96 -3.81
CA GLU A 57 -15.29 6.52 -3.77
C GLU A 57 -16.08 6.12 -2.54
N SER A 58 -15.79 4.94 -1.96
CA SER A 58 -16.41 4.50 -0.70
C SER A 58 -16.14 5.44 0.47
N LYS A 59 -15.10 6.28 0.37
CA LYS A 59 -14.65 7.25 1.40
C LYS A 59 -14.38 6.63 2.78
N LYS A 60 -14.26 5.30 2.87
CA LYS A 60 -13.99 4.58 4.13
C LYS A 60 -12.55 4.77 4.62
N HIS A 61 -11.63 5.12 3.72
CA HIS A 61 -10.20 5.21 3.99
C HIS A 61 -9.65 6.57 3.59
N LEU A 62 -9.03 7.27 4.55
CA LEU A 62 -8.33 8.54 4.29
C LEU A 62 -6.93 8.31 3.72
N GLY A 63 -6.21 7.31 4.23
CA GLY A 63 -4.88 6.93 3.75
C GLY A 63 -4.89 5.58 3.06
N MET A 64 -4.38 5.52 1.84
CA MET A 64 -4.23 4.29 1.05
C MET A 64 -2.79 4.14 0.55
N LEU A 65 -2.36 2.89 0.37
CA LEU A 65 -1.09 2.53 -0.23
C LEU A 65 -1.33 1.48 -1.32
N VAL A 66 -0.90 1.76 -2.55
CA VAL A 66 -0.97 0.84 -3.69
C VAL A 66 0.45 0.45 -4.07
N LEU A 67 0.71 -0.86 -4.12
CA LEU A 67 2.04 -1.42 -4.38
C LEU A 67 2.06 -2.24 -5.66
N PHE A 68 3.09 -2.02 -6.47
CA PHE A 68 3.32 -2.74 -7.70
C PHE A 68 4.62 -3.55 -7.64
N ALA A 69 4.61 -4.71 -8.32
CA ALA A 69 5.81 -5.52 -8.51
C ALA A 69 6.75 -4.95 -9.59
N SER A 70 6.21 -4.19 -10.56
CA SER A 70 6.99 -3.61 -11.66
C SER A 70 6.60 -2.15 -11.92
N GLY A 71 7.58 -1.35 -12.38
CA GLY A 71 7.34 0.04 -12.78
C GLY A 71 6.42 0.15 -14.00
N ARG A 72 6.48 -0.82 -14.91
CA ARG A 72 5.59 -0.93 -16.08
C ARG A 72 4.12 -1.01 -15.64
N ALA A 73 3.78 -1.96 -14.76
CA ALA A 73 2.41 -2.13 -14.29
C ALA A 73 1.93 -0.89 -13.50
N MET A 74 2.81 -0.27 -12.72
CA MET A 74 2.51 0.98 -12.02
C MET A 74 2.14 2.10 -13.00
N ASN A 75 2.94 2.31 -14.05
CA ASN A 75 2.70 3.37 -15.04
C ASN A 75 1.39 3.12 -15.80
N ARG A 76 1.14 1.88 -16.24
CA ARG A 76 -0.13 1.48 -16.86
C ARG A 76 -1.33 1.75 -15.96
N PHE A 77 -1.23 1.43 -14.68
CA PHE A 77 -2.29 1.75 -13.74
C PHE A 77 -2.54 3.26 -13.64
N LEU A 78 -1.48 4.09 -13.58
CA LEU A 78 -1.61 5.55 -13.52
C LEU A 78 -2.31 6.13 -14.75
N GLU A 79 -2.13 5.53 -15.93
CA GLU A 79 -2.86 5.90 -17.16
C GLU A 79 -4.38 5.71 -17.01
N HIS A 80 -4.82 4.73 -16.21
CA HIS A 80 -6.23 4.46 -15.95
C HIS A 80 -6.85 5.31 -14.84
N VAL A 81 -6.08 6.08 -14.07
CA VAL A 81 -6.57 6.86 -12.91
C VAL A 81 -6.13 8.33 -12.95
N THR A 82 -5.99 8.88 -14.15
CA THR A 82 -5.49 10.25 -14.39
C THR A 82 -6.34 11.35 -13.76
N ASP A 83 -7.66 11.16 -13.68
CA ASP A 83 -8.60 12.05 -12.98
C ASP A 83 -8.38 12.10 -11.46
N LEU A 84 -7.76 11.06 -10.86
CA LEU A 84 -7.42 11.02 -9.45
C LEU A 84 -6.03 11.62 -9.14
N ARG A 85 -5.31 12.15 -10.14
CA ARG A 85 -3.90 12.53 -10.05
C ARG A 85 -3.54 13.42 -8.85
N LEU A 86 -4.41 14.36 -8.47
CA LEU A 86 -4.16 15.26 -7.33
C LEU A 86 -4.08 14.52 -5.98
N MET A 87 -4.79 13.41 -5.85
CA MET A 87 -4.81 12.56 -4.66
C MET A 87 -3.57 11.65 -4.57
N LEU A 88 -2.99 11.30 -5.73
CA LEU A 88 -1.92 10.31 -5.85
C LEU A 88 -0.54 10.93 -5.58
N LEU A 89 0.20 10.30 -4.68
CA LEU A 89 1.59 10.60 -4.35
C LEU A 89 2.46 9.46 -4.85
N VAL A 90 3.06 9.65 -6.03
CA VAL A 90 3.71 8.57 -6.80
C VAL A 90 5.22 8.53 -6.52
N GLN A 91 5.75 7.34 -6.30
CA GLN A 91 7.18 7.11 -6.17
C GLN A 91 7.92 7.58 -7.44
N GLY A 92 8.91 8.44 -7.25
CA GLY A 92 9.68 9.04 -8.36
C GLY A 92 9.40 10.53 -8.52
N ASP A 93 8.19 10.99 -8.19
CA ASP A 93 7.82 12.42 -8.30
C ASP A 93 8.60 13.29 -7.32
N GLN A 94 8.86 12.78 -6.11
CA GLN A 94 9.60 13.47 -5.06
C GLN A 94 10.41 12.47 -4.23
N PRO A 95 11.41 12.95 -3.45
CA PRO A 95 12.06 12.12 -2.45
C PRO A 95 11.04 11.42 -1.55
N ARG A 96 11.27 10.13 -1.26
CA ARG A 96 10.32 9.31 -0.50
C ARG A 96 9.84 9.96 0.80
N TYR A 97 10.76 10.58 1.54
CA TYR A 97 10.42 11.19 2.83
C TYR A 97 9.40 12.33 2.66
N ARG A 98 9.49 13.13 1.59
CA ARG A 98 8.53 14.19 1.25
C ARG A 98 7.17 13.63 0.89
N LEU A 99 7.13 12.53 0.12
CA LEU A 99 5.88 11.85 -0.20
C LEU A 99 5.17 11.35 1.06
N VAL A 100 5.92 10.73 1.98
CA VAL A 100 5.37 10.23 3.26
C VAL A 100 4.91 11.38 4.17
N GLU A 101 5.68 12.47 4.23
CA GLU A 101 5.34 13.66 5.02
C GLU A 101 4.07 14.33 4.49
N LEU A 102 3.98 14.53 3.18
CA LEU A 102 2.78 15.10 2.53
C LEU A 102 1.55 14.19 2.70
N HIS A 103 1.72 12.88 2.54
CA HIS A 103 0.65 11.91 2.78
C HIS A 103 0.12 12.03 4.21
N ARG A 104 1.02 12.06 5.19
CA ARG A 104 0.66 12.19 6.60
C ARG A 104 -0.08 13.51 6.84
N LYS A 105 0.42 14.62 6.31
CA LYS A 105 -0.22 15.94 6.47
C LYS A 105 -1.65 15.94 5.93
N ARG A 106 -1.88 15.38 4.74
CA ARG A 106 -3.21 15.27 4.13
C ARG A 106 -4.14 14.39 4.96
N VAL A 107 -3.68 13.21 5.40
CA VAL A 107 -4.51 12.32 6.22
C VAL A 107 -4.84 12.96 7.58
N GLU A 108 -3.90 13.68 8.18
CA GLU A 108 -4.12 14.41 9.44
C GLU A 108 -5.06 15.62 9.28
N SER A 109 -5.12 16.25 8.10
CA SER A 109 -6.12 17.30 7.79
C SER A 109 -7.50 16.75 7.40
N GLY A 110 -7.70 15.43 7.41
CA GLY A 110 -8.94 14.78 7.00
C GLY A 110 -9.10 14.66 5.48
N GLU A 111 -8.05 14.99 4.72
CA GLU A 111 -8.01 14.81 3.28
C GLU A 111 -7.67 13.36 2.89
N ARG A 112 -8.18 12.93 1.73
CA ARG A 112 -7.81 11.64 1.15
C ARG A 112 -6.44 11.74 0.50
N SER A 113 -5.58 10.75 0.75
CA SER A 113 -4.28 10.65 0.12
C SER A 113 -3.92 9.20 -0.18
N VAL A 114 -3.33 8.97 -1.35
CA VAL A 114 -2.93 7.65 -1.82
C VAL A 114 -1.44 7.68 -2.14
N LEU A 115 -0.66 6.80 -1.53
CA LEU A 115 0.72 6.55 -1.93
C LEU A 115 0.74 5.45 -2.99
N VAL A 116 1.46 5.68 -4.08
CA VAL A 116 1.61 4.70 -5.17
C VAL A 116 3.10 4.43 -5.36
N GLY A 117 3.52 3.17 -5.31
CA GLY A 117 4.93 2.84 -5.46
C GLY A 117 5.21 1.36 -5.66
N LEU A 118 6.50 1.03 -5.74
CA LEU A 118 6.96 -0.34 -5.84
C LEU A 118 7.10 -0.97 -4.45
N GLN A 119 7.30 -2.29 -4.38
CA GLN A 119 7.56 -3.00 -3.12
C GLN A 119 8.71 -2.37 -2.30
N SER A 120 9.70 -1.75 -2.96
CA SER A 120 10.80 -1.03 -2.31
C SER A 120 10.34 0.17 -1.46
N PHE A 121 9.18 0.75 -1.78
CA PHE A 121 8.52 1.80 -1.01
C PHE A 121 8.02 1.28 0.34
N ALA A 122 7.34 0.13 0.33
CA ALA A 122 6.76 -0.50 1.53
C ALA A 122 7.83 -0.87 2.56
N ARG A 123 8.93 -1.49 2.12
CA ARG A 123 10.01 -1.95 3.02
C ARG A 123 10.61 -0.85 3.90
N ARG A 124 10.55 0.40 3.46
CA ARG A 124 11.20 1.55 4.12
C ARG A 124 10.21 2.57 4.66
N SER A 125 8.93 2.21 4.77
CA SER A 125 7.88 3.06 5.35
C SER A 125 7.27 2.42 6.59
N ARG A 126 6.88 3.25 7.56
CA ARG A 126 6.11 2.85 8.74
C ARG A 126 4.94 3.80 8.91
N PHE A 127 3.73 3.26 8.77
CA PHE A 127 2.49 3.99 9.01
C PHE A 127 1.79 3.40 10.23
N LYS A 128 1.32 4.26 11.13
CA LYS A 128 0.52 3.86 12.29
C LYS A 128 -0.68 4.79 12.38
N ARG A 129 -1.89 4.22 12.42
CA ARG A 129 -3.09 5.00 12.76
C ARG A 129 -2.89 5.49 14.20
N ARG A 130 -2.97 6.80 14.43
CA ARG A 130 -3.08 7.32 15.80
C ARG A 130 -4.37 6.75 16.37
N SER A 131 -4.28 5.96 17.43
CA SER A 131 -5.42 5.62 18.26
C SER A 131 -6.04 6.94 18.74
N ALA A 132 -7.35 7.10 18.55
CA ALA A 132 -8.06 8.16 19.24
C ALA A 132 -7.74 8.00 20.74
N LYS A 133 -7.24 9.06 21.38
CA LYS A 133 -7.17 9.06 22.84
C LYS A 133 -8.58 8.72 23.35
N PRO A 134 -8.76 7.76 24.27
CA PRO A 134 -10.03 7.65 24.98
C PRO A 134 -10.31 9.02 25.57
N GLY A 135 -11.50 9.55 25.29
CA GLY A 135 -11.90 10.89 25.72
C GLY A 135 -11.71 11.03 27.23
N ALA A 136 -10.90 12.01 27.62
CA ALA A 136 -11.10 12.68 28.88
C ALA A 136 -12.32 13.58 28.68
N TYR A 137 -13.43 13.24 29.31
CA TYR A 137 -14.55 14.13 29.62
C TYR A 137 -15.11 13.70 30.98
N PRO A 138 -15.69 14.66 31.73
CA PRO A 138 -15.32 15.00 33.10
C PRO A 138 -15.67 13.96 34.16
#